data_AF-A0AAJ3LBG8-F1
#
_entry.id   AF-A0AAJ3LBG8-F1
#
_cell.length_a   1.000
_cell.length_b   1.000
_cell.length_c   1.000
_cell.angle_alpha   90.00
_cell.angle_beta   90.00
_cell.angle_gamma   90.00
#
_symmetry.space_group_name_H-M   'P 1'
#
loop_
_entity.id
_entity.type
_entity.pdbx_description
1 polymer ?
#
loop_
_entity_poly.entity_id
_entity_poly.type
_entity_poly.pdbx_seq_one_letter_code
_entity_poly.pdbx_strand_id
1 'polypeptide(L)'
;MVSLGNPAANVVDTYSRNGLLPGQESVRTWENNSDDSITWVINSGFHSVTTAGRYSGLGAALVDQFTKGGGAAISQSLLNTTADRAGDTDAIKADQTLLHSKADNQVSLSIKTASGKTVTFSLSSQKDGLGVQATVEGGELTADELKAVGQLGSAFQASVDGLTAVPPKLDLSRLTQFDAKLLSSVDLNAKVKASNEEDITLAFHADSESRTTRMSGPAGQIDLTVDLRNAAILGNAKQQAKALQTYLAQFDRVERRGSANADLMAMFKDAFSAMNSNYPPGAGTANPLTNNPTDRGLLTGLADFKASIKQAAGAPNSMRRSEVEGFSYSVSQKTQVNGRSTGDRSVTQNQQSLLSASFHKGLDGGKPPVFDGSRESQNYLYVQVQDKASSTATFAYKDGRLTNASVTQSASQNTHTQKYVMGNRVEDSVVPKEASIRRDYLTLLEHAAQASKKSKDALEQSTLKDALANMHDSILLQNDPDVLMR
;
A
#
# COMPACT_ATOMS: atom_id res chain seq x y z
N MET A 1 -12.78 82.86 36.82
CA MET A 1 -14.02 82.07 36.93
C MET A 1 -14.10 81.14 35.74
N VAL A 2 -14.19 79.84 36.05
CA VAL A 2 -14.49 78.67 35.22
C VAL A 2 -13.63 78.44 33.96
N SER A 3 -12.52 77.73 34.17
CA SER A 3 -11.90 76.88 33.15
C SER A 3 -12.69 75.57 33.11
N LEU A 4 -13.38 75.29 32.00
CA LEU A 4 -14.01 73.99 31.74
C LEU A 4 -12.94 73.07 31.15
N GLY A 5 -12.48 72.12 31.97
CA GLY A 5 -11.57 71.06 31.53
C GLY A 5 -12.21 70.20 30.44
N ASN A 6 -11.45 69.98 29.37
CA ASN A 6 -11.76 69.01 28.33
C ASN A 6 -11.28 67.63 28.84
N PRO A 7 -12.15 66.67 29.21
CA PRO A 7 -11.68 65.32 29.46
C PRO A 7 -11.28 64.72 28.12
N ALA A 8 -10.00 64.35 27.99
CA ALA A 8 -9.55 63.48 26.94
C ALA A 8 -10.36 62.18 27.02
N ALA A 9 -11.31 62.00 26.10
CA ALA A 9 -11.97 60.74 25.91
C ALA A 9 -10.90 59.74 25.48
N ASN A 10 -10.55 58.81 26.37
CA ASN A 10 -9.87 57.59 25.99
C ASN A 10 -10.78 56.88 24.98
N VAL A 11 -10.46 57.03 23.70
CA VAL A 11 -11.04 56.20 22.64
C VAL A 11 -10.51 54.80 22.91
N VAL A 12 -11.31 54.00 23.61
CA VAL A 12 -11.14 52.56 23.61
C VAL A 12 -11.51 52.14 22.19
N ASP A 13 -10.50 51.88 21.36
CA ASP A 13 -10.69 51.31 20.03
C ASP A 13 -11.51 50.02 20.20
N THR A 14 -12.79 50.11 19.89
CA THR A 14 -13.75 49.01 20.08
C THR A 14 -13.51 47.90 19.06
N TYR A 15 -12.71 48.19 18.03
CA TYR A 15 -12.29 47.28 16.98
C TYR A 15 -10.84 47.54 16.58
N SER A 16 -10.08 46.49 16.28
CA SER A 16 -8.74 46.59 15.71
C SER A 16 -8.77 47.14 14.28
N ARG A 17 -7.60 47.45 13.72
CA ARG A 17 -7.44 47.88 12.32
C ARG A 17 -8.05 46.92 11.28
N ASN A 18 -8.33 45.69 11.69
CA ASN A 18 -8.95 44.63 10.88
C ASN A 18 -10.43 44.38 11.22
N GLY A 19 -11.07 45.23 12.04
CA GLY A 19 -12.49 45.09 12.40
C GLY A 19 -12.79 43.99 13.42
N LEU A 20 -11.79 43.48 14.14
CA LEU A 20 -11.96 42.44 15.17
C LEU A 20 -12.10 43.08 16.56
N LEU A 21 -12.88 42.47 17.45
CA LEU A 21 -12.93 42.87 18.85
C LEU A 21 -11.53 42.72 19.49
N PRO A 22 -11.13 43.61 20.41
CA PRO A 22 -9.90 43.46 21.18
C PRO A 22 -9.83 42.06 21.81
N GLY A 23 -8.69 41.38 21.67
CA GLY A 23 -8.51 40.00 22.16
C GLY A 23 -8.85 38.89 21.16
N GLN A 24 -9.61 39.20 20.10
CA GLN A 24 -9.96 38.27 19.01
C GLN A 24 -9.02 38.35 17.80
N GLU A 25 -7.92 39.11 17.91
CA GLU A 25 -6.88 39.14 16.87
C GLU A 25 -6.18 37.80 16.76
N SER A 26 -5.93 37.36 15.52
CA SER A 26 -5.23 36.11 15.25
C SER A 26 -3.74 36.26 15.56
N VAL A 27 -3.23 35.46 16.49
CA VAL A 27 -1.84 35.44 16.93
C VAL A 27 -1.26 34.04 16.72
N ARG A 28 0.03 33.98 16.42
CA ARG A 28 0.78 32.73 16.28
C ARG A 28 1.51 32.39 17.58
N THR A 29 1.36 31.15 18.01
CA THR A 29 2.00 30.67 19.25
C THR A 29 2.82 29.42 18.95
N TRP A 30 4.12 29.51 19.26
CA TRP A 30 5.05 28.38 19.20
C TRP A 30 5.05 27.60 20.51
N GLU A 31 5.27 26.30 20.43
CA GLU A 31 5.50 25.45 21.60
C GLU A 31 6.86 25.73 22.23
N ASN A 32 7.90 25.76 21.41
CA ASN A 32 9.26 26.06 21.84
C ASN A 32 9.85 27.18 20.98
N ASN A 33 10.57 28.10 21.63
CA ASN A 33 11.35 29.11 20.93
C ASN A 33 12.69 28.48 20.52
N SER A 34 12.79 28.04 19.26
CA SER A 34 13.97 27.37 18.71
C SER A 34 14.29 27.91 17.32
N ASP A 35 15.58 28.02 17.00
CA ASP A 35 16.09 28.42 15.69
C ASP A 35 16.69 27.20 14.96
N ASP A 36 15.88 26.15 14.83
CA ASP A 36 16.27 24.90 14.16
C ASP A 36 15.59 24.70 12.80
N SER A 37 16.12 23.73 12.05
CA SER A 37 15.64 23.42 10.70
C SER A 37 14.16 23.02 10.67
N ILE A 38 13.70 22.29 11.69
CA ILE A 38 12.31 21.81 11.76
C ILE A 38 11.33 22.95 12.04
N THR A 39 11.70 23.92 12.87
CA THR A 39 10.91 25.13 13.14
C THR A 39 10.72 25.94 11.85
N TRP A 40 11.76 26.06 11.02
CA TRP A 40 11.66 26.74 9.73
C TRP A 40 10.74 26.01 8.74
N VAL A 41 10.80 24.67 8.68
CA VAL A 41 9.92 23.87 7.83
C VAL A 41 8.46 23.95 8.29
N ILE A 42 8.20 23.91 9.61
CA ILE A 42 6.84 24.12 10.17
C ILE A 42 6.32 25.48 9.74
N ASN A 43 7.09 26.56 9.93
CA ASN A 43 6.64 27.89 9.56
C ASN A 43 6.33 28.01 8.07
N SER A 44 7.13 27.36 7.21
CA SER A 44 6.94 27.36 5.76
C SER A 44 5.70 26.57 5.33
N GLY A 45 5.46 25.40 5.94
CA GLY A 45 4.31 24.56 5.67
C GLY A 45 3.00 25.09 6.25
N PHE A 46 3.05 25.84 7.35
CA PHE A 46 1.87 26.29 8.10
C PHE A 46 0.90 27.11 7.25
N HIS A 47 1.41 27.92 6.31
CA HIS A 47 0.59 28.75 5.42
C HIS A 47 -0.02 28.00 4.23
N SER A 48 0.30 26.72 4.05
CA SER A 48 -0.27 25.95 2.95
C SER A 48 -1.75 25.65 3.17
N VAL A 49 -2.54 25.83 2.12
CA VAL A 49 -3.97 25.48 2.08
C VAL A 49 -4.21 23.99 1.78
N THR A 50 -3.18 23.25 1.40
CA THR A 50 -3.28 21.82 1.06
C THR A 50 -2.58 20.97 2.11
N THR A 51 -3.14 19.81 2.45
CA THR A 51 -2.50 18.86 3.38
C THR A 51 -1.08 18.50 2.95
N ALA A 52 -0.86 18.26 1.65
CA ALA A 52 0.47 17.98 1.09
C ALA A 52 1.48 19.11 1.35
N GLY A 53 1.11 20.36 1.08
CA GLY A 53 1.99 21.49 1.32
C GLY A 53 2.27 21.75 2.81
N ARG A 54 1.33 21.40 3.71
CA ARG A 54 1.58 21.48 5.16
C ARG A 54 2.60 20.47 5.65
N TYR A 55 2.68 19.30 5.01
CA TYR A 55 3.66 18.26 5.35
C TYR A 55 4.94 18.28 4.51
N SER A 56 5.05 19.17 3.53
CA SER A 56 6.17 19.23 2.59
C SER A 56 7.51 19.36 3.32
N GLY A 57 8.34 18.31 3.23
CA GLY A 57 9.67 18.24 3.85
C GLY A 57 9.68 18.01 5.36
N LEU A 58 8.52 17.96 6.02
CA LEU A 58 8.40 17.93 7.47
C LEU A 58 8.90 16.61 8.08
N GLY A 59 8.56 15.47 7.46
CA GLY A 59 9.01 14.15 7.91
C GLY A 59 10.53 13.98 7.80
N ALA A 60 11.11 14.40 6.67
CA ALA A 60 12.56 14.35 6.47
C ALA A 60 13.31 15.28 7.45
N ALA A 61 12.82 16.51 7.62
CA ALA A 61 13.43 17.49 8.54
C ALA A 61 13.35 17.04 10.00
N LEU A 62 12.25 16.41 10.41
CA LEU A 62 12.11 15.88 11.77
C LEU A 62 13.13 14.78 12.06
N VAL A 63 13.28 13.82 11.15
CA VAL A 63 14.26 12.73 11.30
C VAL A 63 15.69 13.28 11.28
N ASP A 64 16.00 14.21 10.38
CA ASP A 64 17.30 14.86 10.31
C ASP A 64 17.64 15.62 11.61
N GLN A 65 16.72 16.44 12.12
CA GLN A 65 16.90 17.16 13.38
C GLN A 65 17.10 16.20 14.56
N PHE A 66 16.34 15.11 14.62
CA PHE A 66 16.48 14.08 15.64
C PHE A 66 17.88 13.44 15.62
N THR A 67 18.38 13.08 14.44
CA THR A 67 19.71 12.49 14.30
C THR A 67 20.84 13.47 14.63
N LYS A 68 20.73 14.73 14.22
CA LYS A 68 21.68 15.80 14.59
C LYS A 68 21.71 16.07 16.09
N GLY A 69 20.55 15.95 16.75
CA GLY A 69 20.39 16.05 18.20
C GLY A 69 20.83 14.82 18.99
N GLY A 70 21.49 13.83 18.36
CA GLY A 70 21.96 12.62 19.05
C GLY A 70 20.84 11.68 19.49
N GLY A 71 19.65 11.78 18.91
CA GLY A 71 18.47 11.00 19.30
C GLY A 71 17.68 11.59 20.48
N ALA A 72 17.89 12.86 20.82
CA ALA A 72 17.08 13.56 21.80
C ALA A 72 15.63 13.71 21.32
N ALA A 73 14.67 13.60 22.26
CA ALA A 73 13.26 13.81 21.96
C ALA A 73 13.00 15.23 21.44
N ILE A 74 12.05 15.35 20.51
CA ILE A 74 11.66 16.61 19.89
C ILE A 74 10.15 16.77 20.08
N SER A 75 9.72 17.97 20.46
CA SER A 75 8.32 18.40 20.39
C SER A 75 8.32 19.85 19.92
N GLN A 76 7.62 20.12 18.83
CA GLN A 76 7.48 21.47 18.31
C GLN A 76 6.12 21.60 17.61
N SER A 77 5.46 22.74 17.81
CA SER A 77 4.23 23.04 17.11
C SER A 77 4.04 24.54 16.94
N LEU A 78 3.26 24.89 15.92
CA LEU A 78 2.79 26.23 15.64
C LEU A 78 1.26 26.20 15.61
N LEU A 79 0.66 27.06 16.43
CA LEU A 79 -0.78 27.30 16.48
C LEU A 79 -1.12 28.69 15.97
N ASN A 80 -2.25 28.82 15.30
CA ASN A 80 -2.94 30.08 15.09
C ASN A 80 -4.11 30.15 16.07
N THR A 81 -4.14 31.18 16.90
CA THR A 81 -5.10 31.30 18.02
C THR A 81 -5.49 32.76 18.23
N THR A 82 -6.35 33.06 19.20
CA THR A 82 -6.69 34.45 19.54
C THR A 82 -5.71 35.02 20.56
N ALA A 83 -5.52 36.34 20.58
CA ALA A 83 -4.65 37.02 21.55
C ALA A 83 -5.02 36.70 23.02
N ASP A 84 -6.33 36.63 23.33
CA ASP A 84 -6.81 36.24 24.66
C ASP A 84 -6.38 34.81 25.01
N ARG A 85 -6.53 33.88 24.07
CA ARG A 85 -6.16 32.47 24.24
C ARG A 85 -4.65 32.31 24.36
N ALA A 86 -3.87 33.09 23.60
CA ALA A 86 -2.40 33.11 23.68
C ALA A 86 -1.87 33.59 25.03
N GLY A 87 -2.63 34.42 25.75
CA GLY A 87 -2.30 34.87 27.12
C GLY A 87 -2.50 33.80 28.20
N ASP A 88 -3.28 32.76 27.92
CA ASP A 88 -3.53 31.63 28.82
C ASP A 88 -2.57 30.46 28.50
N THR A 89 -1.48 30.38 29.27
CA THR A 89 -0.42 29.38 29.04
C THR A 89 -0.92 27.94 29.20
N ASP A 90 -1.84 27.68 30.12
CA ASP A 90 -2.34 26.33 30.37
C ASP A 90 -3.28 25.88 29.24
N ALA A 91 -4.10 26.81 28.75
CA ALA A 91 -4.94 26.60 27.59
C ALA A 91 -4.13 26.30 26.32
N ILE A 92 -3.06 27.06 26.04
CA ILE A 92 -2.19 26.81 24.89
C ILE A 92 -1.50 25.45 24.98
N LYS A 93 -0.98 25.08 26.16
CA LYS A 93 -0.37 23.76 26.35
C LYS A 93 -1.37 22.63 26.14
N ALA A 94 -2.62 22.80 26.57
CA ALA A 94 -3.68 21.84 26.30
C ALA A 94 -3.98 21.73 24.79
N ASP A 95 -4.04 22.85 24.07
CA ASP A 95 -4.27 22.89 22.62
C ASP A 95 -3.10 22.21 21.85
N GLN A 96 -1.85 22.43 22.27
CA GLN A 96 -0.67 21.76 21.72
C GLN A 96 -0.69 20.25 21.98
N THR A 97 -1.07 19.83 23.19
CA THR A 97 -1.21 18.41 23.54
C THR A 97 -2.30 17.74 22.70
N LEU A 98 -3.41 18.43 22.45
CA LEU A 98 -4.48 17.95 21.58
C LEU A 98 -4.02 17.85 20.13
N LEU A 99 -3.28 18.85 19.61
CA LEU A 99 -2.71 18.80 18.27
C LEU A 99 -1.83 17.55 18.08
N HIS A 100 -0.97 17.24 19.05
CA HIS A 100 -0.07 16.08 18.94
C HIS A 100 -0.79 14.73 19.04
N SER A 101 -1.97 14.67 19.66
CA SER A 101 -2.66 13.39 19.96
C SER A 101 -3.96 13.16 19.18
N LYS A 102 -4.60 14.22 18.67
CA LYS A 102 -5.97 14.18 18.13
C LYS A 102 -6.20 15.14 16.95
N ALA A 103 -5.16 15.54 16.25
CA ALA A 103 -5.31 16.34 15.04
C ALA A 103 -6.17 15.64 13.96
N ASP A 104 -6.78 16.44 13.08
CA ASP A 104 -7.56 15.93 11.95
C ASP A 104 -6.73 15.02 11.03
N ASN A 105 -5.46 15.41 10.83
CA ASN A 105 -4.47 14.65 10.10
C ASN A 105 -3.32 14.28 11.04
N GLN A 106 -2.98 13.00 11.07
CA GLN A 106 -1.87 12.45 11.85
C GLN A 106 -1.15 11.39 11.03
N VAL A 107 0.18 11.50 10.94
CA VAL A 107 1.03 10.47 10.34
C VAL A 107 2.15 10.15 11.32
N SER A 108 2.35 8.87 11.62
CA SER A 108 3.42 8.41 12.50
C SER A 108 4.24 7.30 11.89
N LEU A 109 5.55 7.36 12.12
CA LEU A 109 6.53 6.32 11.79
C LEU A 109 7.17 5.84 13.09
N SER A 110 6.95 4.58 13.44
CA SER A 110 7.58 3.91 14.57
C SER A 110 8.63 2.93 14.07
N ILE A 111 9.82 2.97 14.64
CA ILE A 111 10.95 2.12 14.27
C ILE A 111 11.43 1.42 15.52
N LYS A 112 11.44 0.09 15.49
CA LYS A 112 12.00 -0.72 16.55
C LYS A 112 13.43 -1.11 16.19
N THR A 113 14.38 -0.89 17.08
CA THR A 113 15.77 -1.30 16.86
C THR A 113 15.98 -2.77 17.21
N ALA A 114 17.10 -3.36 16.78
CA ALA A 114 17.48 -4.71 17.15
C ALA A 114 17.80 -4.85 18.66
N SER A 115 18.21 -3.76 19.33
CA SER A 115 18.38 -3.73 20.78
C SER A 115 17.08 -3.57 21.57
N GLY A 116 15.94 -3.41 20.89
CA GLY A 116 14.61 -3.34 21.51
C GLY A 116 14.14 -1.93 21.85
N LYS A 117 14.83 -0.88 21.39
CA LYS A 117 14.41 0.52 21.53
C LYS A 117 13.35 0.86 20.49
N THR A 118 12.47 1.81 20.80
CA THR A 118 11.44 2.26 19.85
C THR A 118 11.58 3.76 19.66
N VAL A 119 11.73 4.19 18.41
CA VAL A 119 11.72 5.60 18.01
C VAL A 119 10.41 5.88 17.29
N THR A 120 9.67 6.89 17.72
CA THR A 120 8.42 7.28 17.06
C THR A 120 8.49 8.72 16.59
N PHE A 121 8.28 8.92 15.29
CA PHE A 121 8.11 10.22 14.65
C PHE A 121 6.63 10.44 14.39
N SER A 122 6.09 11.62 14.72
CA SER A 122 4.69 11.98 14.49
C SER A 122 4.60 13.35 13.83
N LEU A 123 3.72 13.48 12.83
CA LEU A 123 3.38 14.71 12.14
C LEU A 123 1.87 14.94 12.29
N SER A 124 1.50 16.10 12.83
CA SER A 124 0.11 16.44 13.15
C SER A 124 -0.31 17.72 12.44
N SER A 125 -1.47 17.72 11.81
CA SER A 125 -1.96 18.83 11.00
C SER A 125 -3.47 18.97 11.17
N GLN A 126 -3.91 20.12 11.64
CA GLN A 126 -5.32 20.55 11.68
C GLN A 126 -5.42 22.00 11.18
N LYS A 127 -6.64 22.49 10.94
CA LYS A 127 -6.90 23.83 10.39
C LYS A 127 -5.99 24.93 10.96
N ASP A 128 -5.91 25.02 12.29
CA ASP A 128 -5.19 26.09 12.99
C ASP A 128 -3.87 25.63 13.63
N GLY A 129 -3.38 24.43 13.30
CA GLY A 129 -2.19 23.86 13.96
C GLY A 129 -1.36 22.94 13.09
N LEU A 130 -0.04 23.02 13.22
CA LEU A 130 0.93 22.09 12.62
C LEU A 130 1.95 21.71 13.69
N GLY A 131 2.19 20.42 13.88
CA GLY A 131 3.03 19.92 14.96
C GLY A 131 3.84 18.70 14.54
N VAL A 132 4.96 18.51 15.24
CA VAL A 132 5.83 17.36 15.09
C VAL A 132 6.30 16.87 16.45
N GLN A 133 6.50 15.56 16.56
CA GLN A 133 7.13 14.93 17.72
C GLN A 133 8.08 13.81 17.33
N ALA A 134 9.19 13.70 18.03
CA ALA A 134 10.07 12.54 18.01
C ALA A 134 10.28 12.04 19.45
N THR A 135 10.00 10.78 19.72
CA THR A 135 10.19 10.16 21.04
C THR A 135 11.04 8.91 20.95
N VAL A 136 11.74 8.59 22.04
CA VAL A 136 12.54 7.35 22.17
C VAL A 136 12.15 6.64 23.45
N GLU A 137 11.79 5.37 23.32
CA GLU A 137 11.51 4.46 24.42
C GLU A 137 12.61 3.38 24.50
N GLY A 138 12.98 2.97 25.72
CA GLY A 138 14.02 1.96 25.93
C GLY A 138 15.46 2.50 26.01
N GLY A 139 15.64 3.81 26.21
CA GLY A 139 16.94 4.46 26.44
C GLY A 139 17.65 4.91 25.16
N GLU A 140 18.91 5.35 25.28
CA GLU A 140 19.67 5.98 24.19
C GLU A 140 20.01 5.01 23.05
N LEU A 141 19.98 5.50 21.82
CA LEU A 141 20.35 4.75 20.62
C LEU A 141 21.88 4.66 20.49
N THR A 142 22.37 3.54 19.96
CA THR A 142 23.76 3.48 19.50
C THR A 142 23.97 4.35 18.26
N ALA A 143 25.23 4.71 17.96
CA ALA A 143 25.54 5.51 16.77
C ALA A 143 25.10 4.82 15.47
N ASP A 144 25.20 3.49 15.39
CA ASP A 144 24.77 2.72 14.22
C ASP A 144 23.24 2.66 14.09
N GLU A 145 22.52 2.47 15.20
CA GLU A 145 21.04 2.54 15.20
C GLU A 145 20.54 3.93 14.83
N LEU A 146 21.14 4.99 15.39
CA LEU A 146 20.78 6.37 15.08
C LEU A 146 20.99 6.68 13.59
N LYS A 147 22.09 6.20 13.01
CA LYS A 147 22.37 6.31 11.58
C LYS A 147 21.35 5.55 10.74
N ALA A 148 20.98 4.33 11.13
CA ALA A 148 19.97 3.53 10.43
C ALA A 148 18.58 4.19 10.48
N VAL A 149 18.20 4.77 11.61
CA VAL A 149 16.98 5.58 11.74
C VAL A 149 17.01 6.78 10.79
N GLY A 150 18.14 7.50 10.74
CA GLY A 150 18.32 8.65 9.85
C GLY A 150 18.09 8.33 8.37
N GLN A 151 18.48 7.14 7.91
CA GLN A 151 18.31 6.70 6.52
C GLN A 151 16.83 6.58 6.11
N LEU A 152 15.92 6.39 7.07
CA LEU A 152 14.48 6.29 6.81
C LEU A 152 13.79 7.66 6.62
N GLY A 153 14.45 8.78 6.91
CA GLY A 153 13.83 10.12 6.82
C GLY A 153 13.27 10.45 5.43
N SER A 154 14.01 10.11 4.37
CA SER A 154 13.53 10.32 2.99
C SER A 154 12.39 9.36 2.60
N ALA A 155 12.38 8.15 3.15
CA ALA A 155 11.32 7.16 2.95
C ALA A 155 10.03 7.60 3.67
N PHE A 156 10.17 8.13 4.89
CA PHE A 156 9.07 8.70 5.65
C PHE A 156 8.41 9.85 4.89
N GLN A 157 9.22 10.80 4.42
CA GLN A 157 8.71 11.92 3.63
C GLN A 157 8.00 11.46 2.36
N ALA A 158 8.59 10.54 1.61
CA ALA A 158 7.98 10.03 0.37
C ALA A 158 6.63 9.34 0.65
N SER A 159 6.50 8.60 1.76
CA SER A 159 5.23 8.00 2.18
C SER A 159 4.16 9.06 2.48
N VAL A 160 4.55 10.14 3.18
CA VAL A 160 3.65 11.26 3.51
C VAL A 160 3.24 12.02 2.24
N ASP A 161 4.19 12.32 1.36
CA ASP A 161 3.95 13.02 0.09
C ASP A 161 3.02 12.20 -0.80
N GLY A 162 3.25 10.89 -0.91
CA GLY A 162 2.40 9.98 -1.69
C GLY A 162 0.96 9.93 -1.14
N LEU A 163 0.81 9.78 0.18
CA LEU A 163 -0.50 9.66 0.81
C LEU A 163 -1.33 10.96 0.69
N THR A 164 -0.66 12.11 0.67
CA THR A 164 -1.31 13.43 0.62
C THR A 164 -1.41 14.01 -0.80
N ALA A 165 -0.88 13.30 -1.79
CA ALA A 165 -1.02 13.64 -3.20
C ALA A 165 -2.48 13.52 -3.68
N VAL A 166 -2.77 14.17 -4.81
CA VAL A 166 -4.06 14.10 -5.49
C VAL A 166 -3.84 13.61 -6.93
N PRO A 167 -4.23 12.38 -7.31
CA PRO A 167 -4.77 11.32 -6.43
C PRO A 167 -3.71 10.73 -5.47
N PRO A 168 -4.12 10.10 -4.36
CA PRO A 168 -3.22 9.51 -3.38
C PRO A 168 -2.46 8.30 -3.94
N LYS A 169 -1.26 8.06 -3.40
CA LYS A 169 -0.35 6.97 -3.77
C LYS A 169 0.26 6.33 -2.52
N LEU A 170 0.76 5.09 -2.63
CA LEU A 170 1.39 4.38 -1.52
C LEU A 170 2.89 4.16 -1.77
N ASP A 171 3.74 5.16 -1.47
CA ASP A 171 5.20 5.01 -1.61
C ASP A 171 5.84 4.35 -0.38
N LEU A 172 5.61 3.04 -0.23
CA LEU A 172 6.06 2.25 0.92
C LEU A 172 7.37 1.49 0.65
N SER A 173 7.84 1.47 -0.59
CA SER A 173 8.93 0.60 -1.04
C SER A 173 10.23 0.84 -0.26
N ARG A 174 10.56 2.10 0.01
CA ARG A 174 11.79 2.49 0.72
C ARG A 174 11.74 2.17 2.21
N LEU A 175 10.54 2.08 2.80
CA LEU A 175 10.36 1.64 4.18
C LEU A 175 10.67 0.16 4.39
N THR A 176 10.85 -0.61 3.31
CA THR A 176 11.24 -2.04 3.37
C THR A 176 12.75 -2.26 3.28
N GLN A 177 13.56 -1.21 3.07
CA GLN A 177 15.00 -1.29 2.76
C GLN A 177 15.91 -1.11 3.97
N PHE A 178 15.45 -1.47 5.17
CA PHE A 178 16.26 -1.35 6.38
C PHE A 178 17.16 -2.56 6.62
N ASP A 179 18.26 -2.36 7.35
CA ASP A 179 19.11 -3.44 7.83
C ASP A 179 18.47 -4.10 9.06
N ALA A 180 18.00 -5.33 8.89
CA ALA A 180 17.39 -6.13 9.95
C ALA A 180 18.31 -6.40 11.16
N LYS A 181 19.63 -6.21 11.01
CA LYS A 181 20.60 -6.32 12.12
C LYS A 181 20.59 -5.10 13.04
N LEU A 182 20.13 -3.96 12.54
CA LEU A 182 20.07 -2.70 13.28
C LEU A 182 18.63 -2.36 13.66
N LEU A 183 17.66 -2.62 12.77
CA LEU A 183 16.24 -2.33 12.95
C LEU A 183 15.43 -3.63 12.88
N SER A 184 14.62 -3.91 13.90
CA SER A 184 13.78 -5.11 13.96
C SER A 184 12.42 -4.93 13.28
N SER A 185 11.82 -3.73 13.34
CA SER A 185 10.59 -3.43 12.59
C SER A 185 10.47 -1.95 12.22
N VAL A 186 9.66 -1.69 11.19
CA VAL A 186 9.23 -0.36 10.75
C VAL A 186 7.71 -0.36 10.58
N ASP A 187 7.05 0.57 11.25
CA ASP A 187 5.60 0.71 11.31
C ASP A 187 5.20 2.13 10.88
N LEU A 188 4.35 2.25 9.86
CA LEU A 188 3.81 3.54 9.42
C LEU A 188 2.29 3.53 9.62
N ASN A 189 1.79 4.48 10.41
CA ASN A 189 0.36 4.70 10.60
C ASN A 189 -0.02 6.08 10.10
N ALA A 190 -1.16 6.19 9.44
CA ALA A 190 -1.67 7.47 9.00
C ALA A 190 -3.18 7.54 9.10
N LYS A 191 -3.66 8.74 9.38
CA LYS A 191 -5.03 9.18 9.27
C LYS A 191 -4.99 10.56 8.64
N VAL A 192 -5.47 10.70 7.41
CA VAL A 192 -5.49 11.99 6.71
C VAL A 192 -6.88 12.25 6.14
N LYS A 193 -7.26 13.52 6.07
CA LYS A 193 -8.49 13.97 5.43
C LYS A 193 -8.32 13.95 3.91
N ALA A 194 -9.21 13.23 3.23
CA ALA A 194 -9.40 13.35 1.80
C ALA A 194 -10.10 14.68 1.46
N SER A 195 -10.14 15.04 0.18
CA SER A 195 -10.77 16.29 -0.28
C SER A 195 -12.27 16.40 0.02
N ASN A 196 -12.94 15.28 0.32
CA ASN A 196 -14.34 15.21 0.74
C ASN A 196 -14.51 15.17 2.27
N GLU A 197 -13.48 15.50 3.05
CA GLU A 197 -13.45 15.50 4.53
C GLU A 197 -13.60 14.11 5.19
N GLU A 198 -13.64 13.05 4.39
CA GLU A 198 -13.61 11.68 4.88
C GLU A 198 -12.17 11.23 5.17
N ASP A 199 -12.02 10.29 6.10
CA ASP A 199 -10.71 9.81 6.53
C ASP A 199 -10.15 8.76 5.55
N ILE A 200 -8.89 8.93 5.17
CA ILE A 200 -8.04 7.87 4.65
C ILE A 200 -7.16 7.37 5.79
N THR A 201 -7.23 6.08 6.10
CA THR A 201 -6.38 5.43 7.08
C THR A 201 -5.40 4.49 6.40
N LEU A 202 -4.19 4.42 6.94
CA LEU A 202 -3.12 3.50 6.51
C LEU A 202 -2.46 2.91 7.75
N ALA A 203 -2.25 1.60 7.74
CA ALA A 203 -1.40 0.89 8.67
C ALA A 203 -0.47 -0.02 7.86
N PHE A 204 0.83 0.24 7.95
CA PHE A 204 1.89 -0.52 7.32
C PHE A 204 2.83 -1.05 8.40
N HIS A 205 3.29 -2.28 8.21
CA HIS A 205 4.28 -2.93 9.06
C HIS A 205 5.24 -3.73 8.19
N ALA A 206 6.53 -3.66 8.51
CA ALA A 206 7.56 -4.52 7.93
C ALA A 206 8.58 -4.95 8.99
N ASP A 207 8.81 -6.25 9.07
CA ASP A 207 9.87 -6.86 9.87
C ASP A 207 10.55 -8.01 9.09
N SER A 208 11.36 -8.82 9.77
CA SER A 208 12.05 -9.97 9.13
C SER A 208 11.15 -11.16 8.83
N GLU A 209 9.95 -11.23 9.42
CA GLU A 209 9.03 -12.37 9.31
C GLU A 209 7.86 -12.09 8.38
N SER A 210 7.42 -10.85 8.29
CA SER A 210 6.21 -10.48 7.59
C SER A 210 6.21 -9.02 7.17
N ARG A 211 5.31 -8.72 6.24
CA ARG A 211 4.93 -7.36 5.92
C ARG A 211 3.41 -7.29 5.86
N THR A 212 2.80 -6.27 6.45
CA THR A 212 1.37 -5.98 6.27
C THR A 212 1.10 -4.56 5.77
N THR A 213 0.03 -4.39 5.00
CA THR A 213 -0.50 -3.08 4.60
C THR A 213 -2.01 -3.14 4.61
N ARG A 214 -2.62 -2.26 5.38
CA ARG A 214 -4.07 -2.06 5.41
C ARG A 214 -4.38 -0.59 5.17
N MET A 215 -5.23 -0.32 4.19
CA MET A 215 -5.69 1.03 3.89
C MET A 215 -7.20 1.04 3.73
N SER A 216 -7.85 2.08 4.22
CA SER A 216 -9.29 2.31 4.08
C SER A 216 -9.54 3.78 3.77
N GLY A 217 -10.51 4.05 2.92
CA GLY A 217 -10.94 5.41 2.61
C GLY A 217 -12.22 5.45 1.78
N PRO A 218 -12.56 6.62 1.22
CA PRO A 218 -13.82 6.84 0.49
C PRO A 218 -14.00 5.90 -0.70
N ALA A 219 -12.90 5.64 -1.42
CA ALA A 219 -12.92 4.80 -2.61
C ALA A 219 -13.05 3.30 -2.28
N GLY A 220 -12.64 2.87 -1.07
CA GLY A 220 -12.61 1.46 -0.70
C GLY A 220 -11.49 1.09 0.26
N GLN A 221 -11.13 -0.19 0.24
CA GLN A 221 -10.22 -0.84 1.16
C GLN A 221 -9.17 -1.68 0.42
N ILE A 222 -7.98 -1.73 1.00
CA ILE A 222 -6.83 -2.52 0.57
C ILE A 222 -6.31 -3.30 1.78
N ASP A 223 -6.07 -4.60 1.63
CA ASP A 223 -5.47 -5.45 2.68
C ASP A 223 -4.45 -6.40 2.05
N LEU A 224 -3.19 -6.31 2.49
CA LEU A 224 -2.08 -7.14 2.03
C LEU A 224 -1.29 -7.69 3.20
N THR A 225 -0.89 -8.95 3.08
CA THR A 225 0.04 -9.63 3.98
C THR A 225 1.02 -10.43 3.15
N VAL A 226 2.32 -10.33 3.45
CA VAL A 226 3.40 -11.11 2.86
C VAL A 226 4.12 -11.85 3.98
N ASP A 227 4.36 -13.14 3.80
CA ASP A 227 5.04 -14.02 4.75
C ASP A 227 6.49 -14.28 4.30
N LEU A 228 7.45 -13.71 5.05
CA LEU A 228 8.88 -13.78 4.77
C LEU A 228 9.58 -14.93 5.49
N ARG A 229 8.87 -15.67 6.37
CA ARG A 229 9.47 -16.73 7.20
C ARG A 229 10.11 -17.86 6.38
N ASN A 230 9.67 -18.06 5.15
CA ASN A 230 10.20 -19.08 4.25
C ASN A 230 11.12 -18.47 3.18
N ALA A 231 12.32 -17.99 3.56
CA ALA A 231 13.27 -17.46 2.58
C ALA A 231 13.71 -18.46 1.50
N ALA A 232 13.51 -19.75 1.74
CA ALA A 232 13.98 -20.81 0.88
C ALA A 232 13.14 -20.94 -0.41
N ILE A 233 11.92 -20.39 -0.44
CA ILE A 233 11.07 -20.32 -1.65
C ILE A 233 11.33 -19.07 -2.50
N LEU A 234 12.08 -18.10 -1.97
CA LEU A 234 12.37 -16.86 -2.68
C LEU A 234 13.23 -17.15 -3.90
N GLY A 235 12.89 -16.54 -5.04
CA GLY A 235 13.62 -16.66 -6.29
C GLY A 235 14.85 -15.76 -6.31
N ASN A 236 15.57 -15.76 -7.43
CA ASN A 236 16.53 -14.69 -7.70
C ASN A 236 15.81 -13.40 -8.12
N ALA A 237 16.53 -12.27 -8.19
CA ALA A 237 15.95 -10.97 -8.54
C ALA A 237 15.21 -10.96 -9.89
N LYS A 238 15.70 -11.70 -10.90
CA LYS A 238 15.05 -11.79 -12.22
C LYS A 238 13.71 -12.52 -12.13
N GLN A 239 13.68 -13.63 -11.39
CA GLN A 239 12.48 -14.42 -11.15
C GLN A 239 11.43 -13.61 -10.39
N GLN A 240 11.84 -12.93 -9.32
CA GLN A 240 10.99 -12.04 -8.52
C GLN A 240 10.40 -10.91 -9.39
N ALA A 241 11.23 -10.22 -10.18
CA ALA A 241 10.78 -9.13 -11.05
C ALA A 241 9.76 -9.60 -12.09
N LYS A 242 9.98 -10.77 -12.71
CA LYS A 242 9.05 -11.35 -13.69
C LYS A 242 7.72 -11.75 -13.05
N ALA A 243 7.76 -12.38 -11.88
CA ALA A 243 6.54 -12.74 -11.13
C ALA A 243 5.75 -11.50 -10.72
N LEU A 244 6.43 -10.47 -10.18
CA LEU A 244 5.80 -9.20 -9.82
C LEU A 244 5.16 -8.53 -11.04
N GLN A 245 5.88 -8.41 -12.16
CA GLN A 245 5.35 -7.84 -13.40
C GLN A 245 4.10 -8.59 -13.89
N THR A 246 4.09 -9.92 -13.75
CA THR A 246 2.96 -10.74 -14.18
C THR A 246 1.71 -10.50 -13.34
N TYR A 247 1.86 -10.39 -12.01
CA TYR A 247 0.74 -10.00 -11.14
C TYR A 247 0.26 -8.57 -11.42
N LEU A 248 1.16 -7.62 -11.65
CA LEU A 248 0.78 -6.24 -12.00
C LEU A 248 -0.02 -6.20 -13.33
N ALA A 249 0.41 -6.95 -14.34
CA ALA A 249 -0.33 -7.08 -15.59
C ALA A 249 -1.68 -7.79 -15.40
N GLN A 250 -1.79 -8.72 -14.45
CA GLN A 250 -3.06 -9.33 -14.06
C GLN A 250 -3.98 -8.29 -13.41
N PHE A 251 -3.45 -7.42 -12.55
CA PHE A 251 -4.20 -6.33 -11.91
C PHE A 251 -4.78 -5.38 -12.96
N ASP A 252 -4.01 -5.02 -13.98
CA ASP A 252 -4.50 -4.21 -15.11
C ASP A 252 -5.64 -4.89 -15.89
N ARG A 253 -5.59 -6.22 -16.03
CA ARG A 253 -6.66 -6.99 -16.70
C ARG A 253 -7.93 -7.01 -15.85
N VAL A 254 -7.82 -7.25 -14.55
CA VAL A 254 -9.00 -7.29 -13.66
C VAL A 254 -9.60 -5.90 -13.44
N GLU A 255 -8.79 -4.84 -13.43
CA GLU A 255 -9.24 -3.45 -13.41
C GLU A 255 -10.17 -3.17 -14.59
N ARG A 256 -9.71 -3.47 -15.81
CA ARG A 256 -10.51 -3.29 -17.03
C ARG A 256 -11.74 -4.19 -17.07
N ARG A 257 -11.60 -5.45 -16.62
CA ARG A 257 -12.67 -6.44 -16.69
C ARG A 257 -13.79 -6.15 -15.67
N GLY A 258 -13.45 -5.66 -14.49
CA GLY A 258 -14.40 -5.33 -13.43
C GLY A 258 -14.75 -3.85 -13.31
N SER A 259 -14.24 -2.99 -14.20
CA SER A 259 -14.39 -1.53 -14.12
C SER A 259 -14.04 -0.96 -12.74
N ALA A 260 -12.90 -1.38 -12.19
CA ALA A 260 -12.44 -0.91 -10.89
C ALA A 260 -12.09 0.58 -10.90
N ASN A 261 -12.18 1.24 -9.75
CA ASN A 261 -11.60 2.57 -9.54
C ASN A 261 -10.08 2.55 -9.78
N ALA A 262 -9.60 3.33 -10.76
CA ALA A 262 -8.22 3.32 -11.22
C ALA A 262 -7.23 3.82 -10.14
N ASP A 263 -7.60 4.83 -9.35
CA ASP A 263 -6.73 5.37 -8.29
C ASP A 263 -6.58 4.36 -7.13
N LEU A 264 -7.67 3.69 -6.74
CA LEU A 264 -7.62 2.61 -5.76
C LEU A 264 -6.80 1.42 -6.27
N MET A 265 -6.93 1.07 -7.55
CA MET A 265 -6.11 0.02 -8.17
C MET A 265 -4.63 0.41 -8.23
N ALA A 266 -4.32 1.68 -8.51
CA ALA A 266 -2.94 2.18 -8.49
C ALA A 266 -2.32 2.05 -7.08
N MET A 267 -3.04 2.46 -6.03
CA MET A 267 -2.59 2.24 -4.64
C MET A 267 -2.41 0.75 -4.31
N PHE A 268 -3.30 -0.12 -4.78
CA PHE A 268 -3.16 -1.57 -4.59
C PHE A 268 -1.90 -2.12 -5.28
N LYS A 269 -1.59 -1.65 -6.49
CA LYS A 269 -0.35 -1.99 -7.22
C LYS A 269 0.89 -1.47 -6.52
N ASP A 270 0.86 -0.24 -6.02
CA ASP A 270 1.94 0.38 -5.26
C ASP A 270 2.25 -0.43 -4.00
N ALA A 271 1.23 -0.74 -3.19
CA ALA A 271 1.35 -1.58 -2.00
C ALA A 271 1.87 -2.98 -2.38
N PHE A 272 1.26 -3.66 -3.35
CA PHE A 272 1.70 -5.00 -3.75
C PHE A 272 3.17 -5.03 -4.18
N SER A 273 3.61 -4.02 -4.92
CA SER A 273 4.99 -3.87 -5.37
C SER A 273 5.95 -3.63 -4.21
N ALA A 274 5.63 -2.69 -3.32
CA ALA A 274 6.43 -2.40 -2.14
C ALA A 274 6.63 -3.67 -1.29
N MET A 275 5.54 -4.39 -1.02
CA MET A 275 5.52 -5.56 -0.13
C MET A 275 6.29 -6.76 -0.69
N ASN A 276 6.39 -6.89 -2.01
CA ASN A 276 7.13 -7.95 -2.69
C ASN A 276 8.47 -7.50 -3.29
N SER A 277 8.97 -6.32 -2.88
CA SER A 277 10.29 -5.79 -3.28
C SER A 277 11.34 -6.00 -2.17
N ASN A 278 12.62 -5.89 -2.49
CA ASN A 278 13.71 -5.83 -1.49
C ASN A 278 13.64 -6.93 -0.43
N TYR A 279 13.47 -8.20 -0.83
CA TYR A 279 13.47 -9.28 0.15
C TYR A 279 14.79 -9.30 0.92
N PRO A 280 14.76 -9.42 2.26
CA PRO A 280 15.97 -9.40 3.06
C PRO A 280 16.90 -10.55 2.65
N PRO A 281 18.21 -10.30 2.48
CA PRO A 281 19.17 -11.35 2.13
C PRO A 281 19.19 -12.42 3.23
N GLY A 282 18.65 -13.61 2.94
CA GLY A 282 18.73 -14.77 3.82
C GLY A 282 18.07 -14.60 5.20
N ALA A 283 16.98 -13.82 5.31
CA ALA A 283 16.20 -13.80 6.56
C ALA A 283 15.43 -15.12 6.72
N GLY A 284 15.79 -15.91 7.74
CA GLY A 284 15.21 -17.22 8.01
C GLY A 284 16.19 -18.33 7.69
N THR A 285 16.22 -19.35 8.55
CA THR A 285 16.96 -20.59 8.30
C THR A 285 16.57 -21.10 6.92
N ALA A 286 17.52 -21.09 5.98
CA ALA A 286 17.26 -21.58 4.63
C ALA A 286 16.75 -23.02 4.76
N ASN A 287 15.46 -23.24 4.50
CA ASN A 287 14.89 -24.58 4.51
C ASN A 287 15.66 -25.38 3.46
N PRO A 288 16.52 -26.33 3.86
CA PRO A 288 17.35 -27.06 2.90
C PRO A 288 16.48 -27.81 1.87
N LEU A 289 15.21 -28.06 2.24
CA LEU A 289 14.20 -28.71 1.41
C LEU A 289 13.80 -27.93 0.14
N THR A 290 14.21 -26.69 -0.08
CA THR A 290 13.89 -25.97 -1.34
C THR A 290 15.12 -25.40 -2.06
N ASN A 291 16.33 -25.74 -1.60
CA ASN A 291 17.59 -25.17 -2.10
C ASN A 291 18.18 -25.84 -3.37
N ASN A 292 17.42 -26.63 -4.13
CA ASN A 292 17.96 -27.22 -5.37
C ASN A 292 17.77 -26.24 -6.55
N PRO A 293 18.82 -25.83 -7.27
CA PRO A 293 18.69 -24.90 -8.40
C PRO A 293 17.75 -25.41 -9.51
N THR A 294 17.63 -26.73 -9.64
CA THR A 294 16.85 -27.39 -10.70
C THR A 294 15.34 -27.20 -10.52
N ASP A 295 14.85 -27.13 -9.27
CA ASP A 295 13.40 -27.05 -8.98
C ASP A 295 12.92 -25.64 -8.61
N ARG A 296 13.82 -24.68 -8.35
CA ARG A 296 13.46 -23.26 -8.17
C ARG A 296 12.72 -22.67 -9.36
N GLY A 297 12.95 -23.21 -10.56
CA GLY A 297 12.21 -22.83 -11.76
C GLY A 297 10.71 -23.09 -11.66
N LEU A 298 10.27 -24.05 -10.83
CA LEU A 298 8.88 -24.43 -10.58
C LEU A 298 8.15 -23.59 -9.51
N LEU A 299 8.80 -22.57 -8.96
CA LEU A 299 8.20 -21.62 -8.04
C LEU A 299 8.11 -20.24 -8.70
N THR A 300 7.20 -19.39 -8.24
CA THR A 300 7.15 -17.98 -8.68
C THR A 300 8.37 -17.19 -8.23
N GLY A 301 9.01 -17.60 -7.13
CA GLY A 301 10.11 -16.89 -6.51
C GLY A 301 9.71 -15.70 -5.65
N LEU A 302 8.41 -15.43 -5.49
CA LEU A 302 7.93 -14.49 -4.48
C LEU A 302 7.70 -15.20 -3.15
N ALA A 303 7.71 -14.42 -2.07
CA ALA A 303 7.17 -14.83 -0.78
C ALA A 303 5.70 -15.26 -0.90
N ASP A 304 5.22 -16.03 0.07
CA ASP A 304 3.79 -16.32 0.17
C ASP A 304 3.04 -15.05 0.58
N PHE A 305 1.83 -14.86 0.06
CA PHE A 305 1.08 -13.63 0.30
C PHE A 305 -0.43 -13.84 0.21
N LYS A 306 -1.17 -12.88 0.77
CA LYS A 306 -2.59 -12.65 0.53
C LYS A 306 -2.79 -11.17 0.27
N ALA A 307 -3.53 -10.82 -0.76
CA ALA A 307 -3.82 -9.45 -1.12
C ALA A 307 -5.29 -9.34 -1.55
N SER A 308 -5.95 -8.26 -1.13
CA SER A 308 -7.30 -7.95 -1.52
C SER A 308 -7.55 -6.46 -1.66
N ILE A 309 -8.45 -6.12 -2.57
CA ILE A 309 -8.95 -4.78 -2.84
C ILE A 309 -10.47 -4.87 -2.92
N LYS A 310 -11.15 -3.93 -2.28
CA LYS A 310 -12.61 -3.82 -2.29
C LYS A 310 -13.03 -2.37 -2.42
N GLN A 311 -13.75 -2.05 -3.48
CA GLN A 311 -14.31 -0.72 -3.69
C GLN A 311 -15.53 -0.50 -2.79
N ALA A 312 -15.78 0.75 -2.40
CA ALA A 312 -17.03 1.14 -1.77
C ALA A 312 -18.22 0.81 -2.71
N ALA A 313 -19.26 0.19 -2.17
CA ALA A 313 -20.44 -0.17 -2.94
C ALA A 313 -21.37 1.03 -3.12
N GLY A 314 -21.98 1.15 -4.29
CA GLY A 314 -22.90 2.24 -4.63
C GLY A 314 -24.17 1.73 -5.29
N ALA A 315 -25.27 2.47 -5.19
CA ALA A 315 -26.51 2.19 -5.92
C ALA A 315 -26.92 3.47 -6.66
N PRO A 316 -26.20 3.85 -7.74
CA PRO A 316 -26.39 5.15 -8.38
C PRO A 316 -27.75 5.28 -9.09
N ASN A 317 -28.38 4.16 -9.46
CA ASN A 317 -29.69 4.17 -10.08
C ASN A 317 -30.81 4.17 -9.04
N SER A 318 -31.38 5.34 -8.77
CA SER A 318 -32.49 5.50 -7.82
C SER A 318 -33.75 4.72 -8.23
N MET A 319 -33.96 4.49 -9.53
CA MET A 319 -35.10 3.71 -10.05
C MET A 319 -34.92 2.20 -9.88
N ARG A 320 -33.69 1.73 -9.64
CA ARG A 320 -33.36 0.31 -9.47
C ARG A 320 -32.31 0.10 -8.38
N ARG A 321 -32.70 0.33 -7.13
CA ARG A 321 -31.79 0.21 -5.98
C ARG A 321 -31.19 -1.19 -5.74
N SER A 322 -31.73 -2.22 -6.39
CA SER A 322 -31.13 -3.56 -6.39
C SER A 322 -29.87 -3.67 -7.26
N GLU A 323 -29.66 -2.72 -8.18
CA GLU A 323 -28.46 -2.64 -9.03
C GLU A 323 -27.34 -1.97 -8.24
N VAL A 324 -26.64 -2.78 -7.45
CA VAL A 324 -25.48 -2.33 -6.68
C VAL A 324 -24.24 -2.43 -7.55
N GLU A 325 -23.49 -1.34 -7.61
CA GLU A 325 -22.13 -1.29 -8.13
C GLU A 325 -21.12 -1.66 -7.06
N GLY A 326 -20.07 -2.35 -7.47
CA GLY A 326 -18.98 -2.71 -6.59
C GLY A 326 -17.88 -3.45 -7.34
N PHE A 327 -16.71 -3.47 -6.72
CA PHE A 327 -15.56 -4.22 -7.20
C PHE A 327 -14.88 -4.88 -6.02
N SER A 328 -14.55 -6.16 -6.15
CA SER A 328 -13.76 -6.89 -5.16
C SER A 328 -12.86 -7.87 -5.87
N TYR A 329 -11.58 -7.85 -5.50
CA TYR A 329 -10.60 -8.77 -6.04
C TYR A 329 -9.70 -9.27 -4.93
N SER A 330 -9.45 -10.58 -4.91
CA SER A 330 -8.50 -11.21 -4.01
C SER A 330 -7.53 -12.08 -4.79
N VAL A 331 -6.28 -12.11 -4.34
CA VAL A 331 -5.22 -12.96 -4.88
C VAL A 331 -4.35 -13.46 -3.74
N SER A 332 -3.92 -14.71 -3.83
CA SER A 332 -3.05 -15.32 -2.84
C SER A 332 -2.08 -16.30 -3.44
N GLN A 333 -0.96 -16.47 -2.75
CA GLN A 333 0.04 -17.50 -3.01
C GLN A 333 0.42 -18.18 -1.69
N LYS A 334 0.48 -19.50 -1.69
CA LYS A 334 0.91 -20.29 -0.53
C LYS A 334 1.75 -21.47 -0.97
N THR A 335 2.86 -21.69 -0.27
CA THR A 335 3.81 -22.76 -0.51
C THR A 335 3.83 -23.72 0.67
N GLN A 336 3.72 -25.00 0.39
CA GLN A 336 3.77 -26.07 1.37
C GLN A 336 4.96 -26.96 1.05
N VAL A 337 5.79 -27.21 2.06
CA VAL A 337 6.95 -28.08 1.96
C VAL A 337 6.78 -29.21 2.97
N ASN A 338 6.75 -30.45 2.48
CA ASN A 338 6.68 -31.65 3.31
C ASN A 338 7.92 -32.51 3.05
N GLY A 339 8.31 -33.34 4.01
CA GLY A 339 9.45 -34.24 3.88
C GLY A 339 10.36 -34.24 5.09
N ARG A 340 11.32 -35.16 5.12
CA ARG A 340 12.30 -35.31 6.22
C ARG A 340 13.71 -34.94 5.79
N SER A 341 13.98 -34.94 4.49
CA SER A 341 15.32 -34.70 3.92
C SER A 341 15.19 -34.03 2.56
N THR A 342 16.28 -33.47 2.05
CA THR A 342 16.29 -32.92 0.69
C THR A 342 16.08 -33.99 -0.39
N GLY A 343 16.39 -35.25 -0.08
CA GLY A 343 16.17 -36.39 -0.96
C GLY A 343 14.76 -36.98 -0.89
N ASP A 344 14.01 -36.71 0.19
CA ASP A 344 12.66 -37.19 0.44
C ASP A 344 11.76 -36.04 0.85
N ARG A 345 11.24 -35.34 -0.17
CA ARG A 345 10.45 -34.11 0.00
C ARG A 345 9.40 -33.93 -1.08
N SER A 346 8.39 -33.13 -0.78
CA SER A 346 7.43 -32.62 -1.75
C SER A 346 7.18 -31.14 -1.51
N VAL A 347 7.12 -30.36 -2.57
CA VAL A 347 6.77 -28.94 -2.53
C VAL A 347 5.52 -28.73 -3.38
N THR A 348 4.55 -28.00 -2.85
CA THR A 348 3.36 -27.57 -3.57
C THR A 348 3.18 -26.07 -3.39
N GLN A 349 3.14 -25.32 -4.49
CA GLN A 349 2.82 -23.90 -4.49
C GLN A 349 1.46 -23.70 -5.15
N ASN A 350 0.54 -23.09 -4.42
CA ASN A 350 -0.81 -22.76 -4.88
C ASN A 350 -0.93 -21.26 -5.04
N GLN A 351 -1.45 -20.83 -6.18
CA GLN A 351 -1.85 -19.46 -6.46
C GLN A 351 -3.35 -19.45 -6.77
N GLN A 352 -4.07 -18.47 -6.26
CA GLN A 352 -5.52 -18.35 -6.47
C GLN A 352 -5.91 -16.88 -6.63
N SER A 353 -6.89 -16.60 -7.48
CA SER A 353 -7.54 -15.29 -7.54
C SER A 353 -9.05 -15.40 -7.73
N LEU A 354 -9.77 -14.43 -7.18
CA LEU A 354 -11.22 -14.27 -7.31
C LEU A 354 -11.55 -12.81 -7.66
N LEU A 355 -12.32 -12.59 -8.72
CA LEU A 355 -12.90 -11.29 -9.09
C LEU A 355 -14.41 -11.36 -8.94
N SER A 356 -15.01 -10.38 -8.26
CA SER A 356 -16.45 -10.14 -8.27
C SER A 356 -16.69 -8.65 -8.44
N ALA A 357 -17.40 -8.27 -9.51
CA ALA A 357 -17.69 -6.88 -9.81
C ALA A 357 -19.09 -6.71 -10.42
N SER A 358 -19.65 -5.53 -10.24
CA SER A 358 -20.89 -5.09 -10.88
C SER A 358 -20.82 -3.59 -11.16
N PHE A 359 -21.26 -3.17 -12.35
CA PHE A 359 -21.15 -1.77 -12.78
C PHE A 359 -22.14 -1.46 -13.90
N HIS A 360 -22.49 -0.18 -14.05
CA HIS A 360 -23.24 0.31 -15.19
C HIS A 360 -22.32 0.79 -16.31
N LYS A 361 -22.77 0.62 -17.55
CA LYS A 361 -22.09 1.10 -18.75
C LYS A 361 -23.09 1.76 -19.70
N GLY A 362 -22.74 2.88 -20.31
CA GLY A 362 -23.54 3.46 -21.39
C GLY A 362 -23.73 2.47 -22.56
N LEU A 363 -24.84 2.60 -23.30
CA LEU A 363 -25.11 1.76 -24.47
C LEU A 363 -24.12 1.97 -25.62
N ASP A 364 -23.45 3.12 -25.66
CA ASP A 364 -22.34 3.44 -26.56
C ASP A 364 -21.03 2.75 -26.15
N GLY A 365 -21.03 2.04 -25.01
CA GLY A 365 -19.84 1.40 -24.45
C GLY A 365 -18.83 2.39 -23.88
N GLY A 366 -19.21 3.65 -23.68
CA GLY A 366 -18.37 4.73 -23.17
C GLY A 366 -18.52 4.94 -21.66
N LYS A 367 -18.90 6.16 -21.29
CA LYS A 367 -18.98 6.61 -19.89
C LYS A 367 -20.13 5.93 -19.12
N PRO A 368 -20.07 5.88 -17.78
CA PRO A 368 -21.21 5.49 -16.96
C PRO A 368 -22.44 6.36 -17.30
N PRO A 369 -23.65 5.77 -17.32
CA PRO A 369 -24.88 6.52 -17.52
C PRO A 369 -25.10 7.54 -16.39
N VAL A 370 -25.73 8.67 -16.71
CA VAL A 370 -26.20 9.64 -15.71
C VAL A 370 -27.66 9.34 -15.41
N PHE A 371 -27.96 8.96 -14.17
CA PHE A 371 -29.32 8.67 -13.73
C PHE A 371 -29.95 9.91 -13.10
N ASP A 372 -31.02 10.42 -13.72
CA ASP A 372 -31.78 11.59 -13.24
C ASP A 372 -33.18 11.23 -12.68
N GLY A 373 -33.51 9.93 -12.66
CA GLY A 373 -34.81 9.42 -12.22
C GLY A 373 -35.92 9.45 -13.28
N SER A 374 -35.65 9.96 -14.47
CA SER A 374 -36.53 9.88 -15.63
C SER A 374 -36.42 8.52 -16.33
N ARG A 375 -37.39 8.19 -17.18
CA ARG A 375 -37.34 6.97 -18.00
C ARG A 375 -36.27 7.09 -19.10
N GLU A 376 -36.04 8.32 -19.55
CA GLU A 376 -35.11 8.71 -20.62
C GLU A 376 -33.65 8.54 -20.19
N SER A 377 -33.32 8.63 -18.90
CA SER A 377 -31.97 8.32 -18.39
C SER A 377 -31.67 6.83 -18.29
N GLN A 378 -32.67 5.95 -18.44
CA GLN A 378 -32.54 4.51 -18.23
C GLN A 378 -32.13 3.78 -19.52
N ASN A 379 -31.00 4.18 -20.09
CA ASN A 379 -30.39 3.61 -21.29
C ASN A 379 -28.96 3.15 -21.00
N TYR A 380 -28.79 1.88 -20.62
CA TYR A 380 -27.51 1.36 -20.12
C TYR A 380 -27.42 -0.16 -20.16
N LEU A 381 -26.21 -0.67 -19.92
CA LEU A 381 -25.92 -2.05 -19.58
C LEU A 381 -25.63 -2.13 -18.09
N TYR A 382 -26.26 -3.07 -17.39
CA TYR A 382 -25.80 -3.51 -16.07
C TYR A 382 -24.99 -4.79 -16.26
N VAL A 383 -23.71 -4.74 -15.88
CA VAL A 383 -22.75 -5.82 -16.10
C VAL A 383 -22.33 -6.37 -14.76
N GLN A 384 -22.39 -7.69 -14.61
CA GLN A 384 -21.89 -8.42 -13.44
C GLN A 384 -20.83 -9.42 -13.88
N VAL A 385 -19.71 -9.44 -13.17
CA VAL A 385 -18.53 -10.26 -13.47
C VAL A 385 -18.21 -11.13 -12.28
N GLN A 386 -17.99 -12.41 -12.53
CA GLN A 386 -17.48 -13.37 -11.55
C GLN A 386 -16.39 -14.22 -12.20
N ASP A 387 -15.16 -14.10 -11.73
CA ASP A 387 -14.05 -14.90 -12.23
C ASP A 387 -13.30 -15.58 -11.11
N LYS A 388 -12.76 -16.76 -11.42
CA LYS A 388 -11.85 -17.52 -10.55
C LYS A 388 -10.68 -18.03 -11.39
N ALA A 389 -9.50 -18.05 -10.79
CA ALA A 389 -8.34 -18.68 -11.40
C ALA A 389 -7.46 -19.36 -10.34
N SER A 390 -6.77 -20.42 -10.75
CA SER A 390 -5.81 -21.12 -9.91
C SER A 390 -4.61 -21.62 -10.70
N SER A 391 -3.46 -21.70 -10.02
CA SER A 391 -2.26 -22.40 -10.50
C SER A 391 -1.69 -23.21 -9.34
N THR A 392 -1.40 -24.49 -9.59
CA THR A 392 -0.80 -25.40 -8.63
C THR A 392 0.45 -26.00 -9.25
N ALA A 393 1.62 -25.60 -8.76
CA ALA A 393 2.90 -26.22 -9.09
C ALA A 393 3.26 -27.25 -8.01
N THR A 394 3.68 -28.44 -8.42
CA THR A 394 4.08 -29.51 -7.50
C THR A 394 5.34 -30.18 -8.01
N PHE A 395 6.29 -30.43 -7.11
CA PHE A 395 7.41 -31.32 -7.37
C PHE A 395 7.76 -32.16 -6.14
N ALA A 396 8.32 -33.35 -6.35
CA ALA A 396 8.66 -34.27 -5.28
C ALA A 396 9.93 -35.07 -5.58
N TYR A 397 10.69 -35.35 -4.53
CA TYR A 397 11.88 -36.20 -4.55
C TYR A 397 11.67 -37.42 -3.66
N LYS A 398 12.24 -38.53 -4.10
CA LYS A 398 12.40 -39.76 -3.32
C LYS A 398 13.78 -40.32 -3.55
N ASP A 399 14.49 -40.66 -2.48
CA ASP A 399 15.88 -41.15 -2.52
C ASP A 399 16.81 -40.22 -3.36
N GLY A 400 16.56 -38.91 -3.32
CA GLY A 400 17.34 -37.91 -4.08
C GLY A 400 16.98 -37.79 -5.56
N ARG A 401 16.02 -38.56 -6.07
CA ARG A 401 15.55 -38.51 -7.47
C ARG A 401 14.25 -37.73 -7.57
N LEU A 402 14.16 -36.84 -8.57
CA LEU A 402 12.90 -36.17 -8.92
C LEU A 402 11.90 -37.24 -9.39
N THR A 403 10.73 -37.31 -8.76
CA THR A 403 9.68 -38.30 -9.05
C THR A 403 8.40 -37.68 -9.58
N ASN A 404 8.22 -36.38 -9.35
CA ASN A 404 7.08 -35.60 -9.84
C ASN A 404 7.53 -34.17 -10.09
N ALA A 405 7.03 -33.57 -11.16
CA ALA A 405 7.16 -32.16 -11.49
C ALA A 405 6.02 -31.79 -12.43
N SER A 406 5.03 -31.06 -11.94
CA SER A 406 3.87 -30.69 -12.75
C SER A 406 3.28 -29.36 -12.35
N VAL A 407 2.59 -28.73 -13.29
CA VAL A 407 1.79 -27.52 -13.07
C VAL A 407 0.38 -27.77 -13.58
N THR A 408 -0.62 -27.45 -12.77
CA THR A 408 -2.04 -27.47 -13.16
C THR A 408 -2.62 -26.08 -13.03
N GLN A 409 -3.22 -25.56 -14.09
CA GLN A 409 -3.86 -24.25 -14.10
C GLN A 409 -5.34 -24.39 -14.45
N SER A 410 -6.16 -23.50 -13.89
CA SER A 410 -7.56 -23.36 -14.28
C SER A 410 -7.99 -21.90 -14.23
N ALA A 411 -8.86 -21.50 -15.15
CA ALA A 411 -9.48 -20.20 -15.16
C ALA A 411 -10.95 -20.35 -15.56
N SER A 412 -11.82 -19.58 -14.93
CA SER A 412 -13.24 -19.50 -15.24
C SER A 412 -13.68 -18.05 -15.12
N GLN A 413 -14.41 -17.58 -16.13
CA GLN A 413 -14.90 -16.23 -16.27
C GLN A 413 -16.38 -16.28 -16.59
N ASN A 414 -17.18 -15.51 -15.87
CA ASN A 414 -18.62 -15.41 -16.09
C ASN A 414 -19.01 -13.94 -16.17
N THR A 415 -19.78 -13.58 -17.20
CA THR A 415 -20.30 -12.23 -17.38
C THR A 415 -21.80 -12.29 -17.61
N HIS A 416 -22.57 -11.66 -16.73
CA HIS A 416 -24.01 -11.46 -16.87
C HIS A 416 -24.26 -10.01 -17.27
N THR A 417 -24.94 -9.78 -18.39
CA THR A 417 -25.24 -8.45 -18.91
C THR A 417 -26.74 -8.28 -19.10
N GLN A 418 -27.29 -7.22 -18.54
CA GLN A 418 -28.68 -6.82 -18.72
C GLN A 418 -28.72 -5.48 -19.45
N LYS A 419 -29.43 -5.42 -20.57
CA LYS A 419 -29.57 -4.19 -21.36
C LYS A 419 -30.90 -3.53 -21.09
N TYR A 420 -30.84 -2.24 -20.79
CA TYR A 420 -32.01 -1.40 -20.57
C TYR A 420 -32.11 -0.31 -21.63
N VAL A 421 -33.31 -0.15 -22.18
CA VAL A 421 -33.65 0.94 -23.12
C VAL A 421 -34.95 1.58 -22.63
N MET A 422 -34.90 2.89 -22.39
CA MET A 422 -36.02 3.68 -21.85
C MET A 422 -36.69 2.97 -20.66
N GLY A 423 -35.88 2.47 -19.73
CA GLY A 423 -36.34 1.84 -18.47
C GLY A 423 -36.74 0.36 -18.59
N ASN A 424 -36.86 -0.18 -19.80
CA ASN A 424 -37.26 -1.57 -20.01
C ASN A 424 -36.04 -2.45 -20.25
N ARG A 425 -35.99 -3.61 -19.58
CA ARG A 425 -34.98 -4.63 -19.90
C ARG A 425 -35.32 -5.24 -21.25
N VAL A 426 -34.46 -5.03 -22.24
CA VAL A 426 -34.64 -5.53 -23.61
C VAL A 426 -33.75 -6.73 -23.92
N GLU A 427 -32.71 -6.96 -23.12
CA GLU A 427 -31.79 -8.09 -23.29
C GLU A 427 -31.28 -8.54 -21.91
N ASP A 428 -31.01 -9.84 -21.79
CA ASP A 428 -30.44 -10.47 -20.61
C ASP A 428 -29.59 -11.67 -21.08
N SER A 429 -28.28 -11.61 -20.87
CA SER A 429 -27.34 -12.61 -21.41
C SER A 429 -26.26 -12.99 -20.42
N VAL A 430 -25.87 -14.28 -20.43
CA VAL A 430 -24.80 -14.83 -19.59
C VAL A 430 -23.77 -15.50 -20.49
N VAL A 431 -22.51 -15.11 -20.34
CA VAL A 431 -21.38 -15.62 -21.14
C VAL A 431 -20.35 -16.28 -20.21
N PRO A 432 -20.40 -17.61 -20.04
CA PRO A 432 -19.40 -18.37 -19.31
C PRO A 432 -18.22 -18.75 -20.23
N LYS A 433 -17.01 -18.71 -19.68
CA LYS A 433 -15.78 -19.25 -20.28
C LYS A 433 -15.00 -20.01 -19.21
N GLU A 434 -14.44 -21.17 -19.56
CA GLU A 434 -13.57 -21.91 -18.66
C GLU A 434 -12.54 -22.72 -19.43
N ALA A 435 -11.37 -22.90 -18.81
CA ALA A 435 -10.31 -23.73 -19.34
C ALA A 435 -9.43 -24.25 -18.20
N SER A 436 -8.84 -25.44 -18.42
CA SER A 436 -7.84 -26.00 -17.52
C SER A 436 -6.79 -26.74 -18.33
N ILE A 437 -5.55 -26.67 -17.86
CA ILE A 437 -4.41 -27.35 -18.47
C ILE A 437 -3.50 -27.93 -17.39
N ARG A 438 -2.94 -29.11 -17.68
CA ARG A 438 -1.92 -29.76 -16.86
C ARG A 438 -0.67 -29.98 -17.71
N ARG A 439 0.48 -29.54 -17.20
CA ARG A 439 1.79 -29.69 -17.84
C ARG A 439 2.70 -30.52 -16.94
N ASP A 440 3.37 -31.51 -17.52
CA ASP A 440 4.38 -32.32 -16.86
C ASP A 440 5.78 -31.82 -17.27
N TYR A 441 6.64 -31.62 -16.29
CA TYR A 441 8.00 -31.11 -16.46
C TYR A 441 9.07 -32.07 -15.95
N LEU A 442 8.71 -33.31 -15.58
CA LEU A 442 9.65 -34.28 -15.03
C LEU A 442 10.82 -34.52 -15.99
N THR A 443 10.52 -34.88 -17.23
CA THR A 443 11.55 -35.17 -18.25
C THR A 443 12.40 -33.95 -18.59
N LEU A 444 11.81 -32.75 -18.64
CA LEU A 444 12.53 -31.50 -18.90
C LEU A 444 13.56 -31.24 -17.78
N LEU A 445 13.14 -31.38 -16.53
CA LEU A 445 14.00 -31.12 -15.36
C LEU A 445 15.05 -32.21 -15.16
N GLU A 446 14.73 -33.48 -15.45
CA GLU A 446 15.71 -34.56 -15.47
C GLU A 446 16.81 -34.30 -16.51
N HIS A 447 16.42 -33.85 -17.71
CA HIS A 447 17.38 -33.47 -18.74
C HIS A 447 18.23 -32.27 -18.32
N ALA A 448 17.62 -31.23 -17.75
CA ALA A 448 18.33 -30.04 -17.24
C ALA A 448 19.38 -30.40 -16.17
N ALA A 449 19.04 -31.31 -15.25
CA ALA A 449 19.94 -31.78 -14.20
C ALA A 449 21.15 -32.56 -14.74
N GLN A 450 21.01 -33.21 -15.90
CA GLN A 450 22.09 -33.95 -16.56
C GLN A 450 22.97 -33.03 -17.43
N ALA A 451 22.34 -32.14 -18.21
CA ALA A 451 23.02 -31.22 -19.13
C ALA A 451 23.90 -30.19 -18.40
N SER A 452 23.43 -29.68 -17.26
CA SER A 452 24.20 -28.76 -16.39
C SER A 452 25.52 -29.34 -15.87
N LYS A 453 25.69 -30.67 -15.89
CA LYS A 453 26.91 -31.36 -15.46
C LYS A 453 27.87 -31.68 -16.61
N LYS A 454 27.47 -31.56 -17.88
CA LYS A 454 28.19 -32.17 -19.01
C LYS A 454 28.28 -31.35 -20.30
N SER A 455 27.35 -30.43 -20.60
CA SER A 455 27.26 -29.84 -21.95
C SER A 455 28.19 -28.62 -22.14
N LYS A 456 28.98 -28.64 -23.21
CA LYS A 456 29.79 -27.51 -23.73
C LYS A 456 29.18 -26.87 -24.99
N ASP A 457 28.02 -27.36 -25.45
CA ASP A 457 27.37 -26.87 -26.68
C ASP A 457 26.47 -25.66 -26.38
N ALA A 458 26.73 -24.54 -27.08
CA ALA A 458 26.01 -23.29 -26.90
C ALA A 458 24.55 -23.35 -27.38
N LEU A 459 24.22 -24.16 -28.39
CA LEU A 459 22.87 -24.29 -28.95
C LEU A 459 21.96 -25.10 -28.01
N GLU A 460 22.48 -26.20 -27.46
CA GLU A 460 21.80 -27.00 -26.45
C GLU A 460 21.51 -26.17 -25.19
N GLN A 461 22.49 -25.38 -24.74
CA GLN A 461 22.31 -24.49 -23.58
C GLN A 461 21.24 -23.41 -23.82
N SER A 462 21.18 -22.83 -25.03
CA SER A 462 20.14 -21.85 -25.38
C SER A 462 18.76 -22.49 -25.38
N THR A 463 18.61 -23.65 -26.02
CA THR A 463 17.32 -24.35 -26.14
C THR A 463 16.79 -24.77 -24.77
N LEU A 464 17.66 -25.29 -23.91
CA LEU A 464 17.31 -25.65 -22.54
C LEU A 464 16.89 -24.43 -21.72
N LYS A 465 17.60 -23.31 -21.87
CA LYS A 465 17.29 -22.06 -21.18
C LYS A 465 15.90 -21.53 -21.57
N ASP A 466 15.56 -21.58 -22.85
CA ASP A 466 14.24 -21.16 -23.35
C ASP A 466 13.14 -22.09 -22.84
N ALA A 467 13.37 -23.40 -22.83
CA ALA A 467 12.42 -24.37 -22.26
C ALA A 467 12.16 -24.14 -20.76
N LEU A 468 13.21 -23.85 -19.97
CA LEU A 468 13.08 -23.52 -18.55
C LEU A 468 12.38 -22.17 -18.31
N ALA A 469 12.58 -21.19 -19.19
CA ALA A 469 11.85 -19.93 -19.15
C ALA A 469 10.35 -20.13 -19.45
N ASN A 470 10.01 -20.93 -20.47
CA ASN A 470 8.63 -21.26 -20.80
C ASN A 470 7.93 -22.07 -19.68
N MET A 471 8.68 -22.99 -19.04
CA MET A 471 8.21 -23.66 -17.83
C MET A 471 7.91 -22.65 -16.73
N HIS A 472 8.80 -21.68 -16.51
CA HIS A 472 8.60 -20.67 -15.47
C HIS A 472 7.33 -19.84 -15.71
N ASP A 473 7.12 -19.39 -16.95
CA ASP A 473 5.94 -18.62 -17.35
C ASP A 473 4.64 -19.42 -17.17
N SER A 474 4.70 -20.75 -17.28
CA SER A 474 3.54 -21.64 -17.11
C SER A 474 3.12 -21.84 -15.66
N ILE A 475 3.95 -21.47 -14.67
CA ILE A 475 3.61 -21.55 -13.24
C ILE A 475 2.78 -20.34 -12.82
N LEU A 476 3.11 -19.17 -13.36
CA LEU A 476 2.46 -17.92 -12.97
C LEU A 476 0.96 -17.98 -13.27
N LEU A 477 0.16 -17.48 -12.33
CA LEU A 477 -1.29 -17.52 -12.39
C LEU A 477 -1.82 -16.90 -13.70
N GLN A 478 -2.62 -17.67 -14.43
CA GLN A 478 -3.32 -17.20 -15.63
C GLN A 478 -4.81 -17.08 -15.34
N ASN A 479 -5.37 -15.89 -15.53
CA ASN A 479 -6.78 -15.59 -15.26
C ASN A 479 -7.66 -15.49 -16.52
N ASP A 480 -7.08 -15.74 -17.69
CA ASP A 480 -7.77 -15.76 -18.98
C ASP A 480 -7.90 -17.21 -19.51
N PRO A 481 -9.12 -17.78 -19.60
CA PRO A 481 -9.35 -19.10 -20.18
C PRO A 481 -8.84 -19.23 -21.62
N ASP A 482 -8.90 -18.16 -22.42
CA ASP A 482 -8.51 -18.19 -23.84
C ASP A 482 -6.99 -18.37 -24.00
N VAL A 483 -6.19 -18.00 -22.99
CA VAL A 483 -4.74 -18.24 -22.96
C VAL A 483 -4.42 -19.69 -22.55
N LEU A 484 -5.25 -20.32 -21.72
CA LEU A 484 -5.05 -21.71 -21.29
C LEU A 484 -5.42 -22.75 -22.36
N MET A 485 -6.22 -22.37 -23.35
CA MET A 485 -6.61 -23.22 -24.48
C MET A 485 -5.57 -23.29 -25.61
N ARG A 486 -4.55 -22.42 -25.57
CA ARG A 486 -3.42 -22.42 -26.52
C ARG A 486 -2.26 -23.22 -25.96
#